data_AF-A0A5E4J0V7-F1
#
_entry.id   AF-A0A5E4J0V7-F1
#
_cell.length_a   1.000
_cell.length_b   1.000
_cell.length_c   1.000
_cell.angle_alpha   90.00
_cell.angle_beta   90.00
_cell.angle_gamma   90.00
#
_symmetry.space_group_name_H-M   'P 1'
#
loop_
_entity.id
_entity.type
_entity.pdbx_description
1 polymer ?
#
loop_
_entity_poly.entity_id
_entity_poly.type
_entity_poly.pdbx_seq_one_letter_code
_entity_poly.pdbx_strand_id
1 'polypeptide(L)' 'MRGTSIRLERIFNRSTGNAVIIPMDHGVTVGPIRGIGSIKDIAAAVALGGADAAIVHKGAASFGHRGYGRDL' A
#
# COMPACT_ATOMS: atom_id res chain seq x y z
N MET A 1 -6.76 -24.67 2.26
CA MET A 1 -6.23 -23.29 2.11
C MET A 1 -7.31 -22.21 2.31
N ARG A 2 -7.99 -22.15 3.48
CA ARG A 2 -8.99 -21.08 3.72
C ARG A 2 -8.34 -19.72 4.01
N GLY A 3 -7.29 -19.70 4.82
CA GLY A 3 -6.59 -18.45 5.20
C GLY A 3 -5.92 -17.72 4.04
N THR A 4 -5.29 -18.43 3.10
CA THR A 4 -4.67 -17.82 1.92
C THR A 4 -5.70 -17.09 1.06
N SER A 5 -6.83 -17.75 0.78
CA SER A 5 -7.92 -17.16 -0.01
C SER A 5 -8.48 -15.90 0.65
N ILE A 6 -8.71 -15.91 1.96
CA ILE A 6 -9.18 -14.73 2.72
C ILE A 6 -8.20 -13.56 2.61
N ARG A 7 -6.89 -13.79 2.62
CA ARG A 7 -5.88 -12.72 2.47
C ARG A 7 -5.83 -12.18 1.06
N LEU A 8 -5.94 -13.05 0.05
CA LEU A 8 -5.98 -12.63 -1.36
C LEU A 8 -7.20 -11.75 -1.64
N GLU A 9 -8.36 -12.05 -1.06
CA GLU A 9 -9.56 -11.23 -1.18
C GLU A 9 -9.45 -9.82 -0.57
N ARG A 10 -8.39 -9.54 0.21
CA ARG A 10 -8.08 -8.19 0.72
C ARG A 10 -7.21 -7.38 -0.25
N ILE A 11 -6.55 -8.04 -1.20
CA ILE A 11 -5.64 -7.41 -2.16
C ILE A 11 -6.34 -7.21 -3.51
N PHE A 12 -7.13 -8.19 -3.95
CA PHE A 12 -7.83 -8.12 -5.23
C PHE A 12 -9.21 -7.50 -5.09
N ASN A 13 -9.53 -6.58 -6.00
CA ASN A 13 -10.85 -5.97 -6.08
C ASN A 13 -11.88 -7.05 -6.44
N ARG A 14 -12.83 -7.30 -5.53
CA ARG A 14 -13.83 -8.39 -5.66
C ARG A 14 -14.74 -8.25 -6.88
N SER A 15 -14.93 -7.04 -7.39
CA SER A 15 -15.79 -6.78 -8.54
C SER A 15 -15.10 -7.03 -9.88
N THR A 16 -13.78 -6.81 -9.95
CA THR A 16 -13.01 -6.91 -11.20
C THR A 16 -12.10 -8.14 -11.25
N GLY A 17 -11.78 -8.73 -10.09
CA GLY A 17 -10.77 -9.79 -9.98
C GLY A 17 -9.32 -9.30 -10.16
N ASN A 18 -9.11 -8.00 -10.36
CA ASN A 18 -7.80 -7.40 -10.62
C ASN A 18 -7.32 -6.58 -9.41
N ALA A 19 -6.04 -6.21 -9.41
CA ALA A 19 -5.44 -5.32 -8.43
C ALA A 19 -4.43 -4.37 -9.07
N VAL A 20 -4.46 -3.10 -8.68
CA VAL A 20 -3.41 -2.12 -8.93
C VAL A 20 -2.56 -1.99 -7.67
N ILE A 21 -1.32 -2.45 -7.75
CA ILE A 21 -0.40 -2.51 -6.60
C ILE A 21 0.77 -1.55 -6.84
N ILE A 22 0.99 -0.63 -5.90
CA ILE A 22 2.07 0.36 -6.01
C ILE A 22 3.29 -0.06 -5.18
N PRO A 23 4.48 -0.25 -5.79
CA PRO A 23 5.70 -0.51 -5.03
C PRO A 23 6.21 0.77 -4.37
N MET A 24 6.40 0.73 -3.06
CA MET A 24 6.88 1.83 -2.21
C MET A 24 8.06 1.40 -1.31
N ASP A 25 8.66 0.25 -1.60
CA ASP A 25 9.70 -0.39 -0.81
C ASP A 25 11.10 0.19 -1.13
N HIS A 26 11.32 0.77 -2.30
CA HIS A 26 12.65 1.24 -2.72
C HIS A 26 13.31 2.29 -1.81
N GLY A 27 12.55 3.06 -1.02
CA GLY A 27 13.09 4.11 -0.13
C GLY A 27 14.08 3.62 0.94
N VAL A 28 14.06 2.32 1.28
CA VAL A 28 15.05 1.72 2.20
C VAL A 28 16.40 1.50 1.52
N THR A 29 16.42 1.22 0.22
CA THR A 29 17.63 0.92 -0.55
C THR A 29 18.29 2.18 -1.11
N VAL A 30 17.51 3.17 -1.54
CA VAL A 30 18.04 4.39 -2.17
C VAL A 30 18.12 5.60 -1.24
N GLY A 31 17.76 5.44 0.03
CA GLY A 31 17.61 6.54 0.98
C GLY A 31 16.44 7.46 0.64
N PRO A 32 16.30 8.59 1.36
CA PRO A 32 15.24 9.56 1.09
C PRO A 32 15.36 10.12 -0.33
N ILE A 33 14.45 9.72 -1.23
CA ILE A 33 14.39 10.27 -2.58
C ILE A 33 13.98 11.74 -2.47
N ARG A 34 14.77 12.64 -3.10
CA ARG A 34 14.50 14.09 -3.09
C ARG A 34 13.10 14.35 -3.66
N GLY A 35 12.23 15.02 -2.90
CA GLY A 35 10.82 15.24 -3.24
C GLY A 35 9.82 14.31 -2.53
N ILE A 36 10.30 13.21 -1.93
CA ILE A 36 9.52 12.37 -1.02
C ILE A 36 9.72 12.90 0.41
N GLY A 37 8.95 13.93 0.78
CA GLY A 37 9.05 14.55 2.11
C GLY A 37 8.43 13.73 3.23
N SER A 38 7.45 12.88 2.91
CA SER A 38 6.69 12.09 3.88
C SER A 38 6.10 10.83 3.21
N ILE A 39 6.45 9.66 3.75
CA ILE A 39 5.88 8.38 3.30
C ILE A 39 4.36 8.37 3.50
N LYS A 40 3.88 9.02 4.57
CA LYS A 40 2.44 9.12 4.89
C LYS A 40 1.68 9.90 3.82
N ASP A 41 2.26 10.97 3.28
CA ASP A 41 1.61 11.81 2.27
C ASP A 41 1.58 11.10 0.92
N ILE A 42 2.63 10.34 0.59
CA ILE A 42 2.64 9.50 -0.61
C ILE A 42 1.65 8.36 -0.49
N ALA A 43 1.60 7.67 0.65
CA ALA A 43 0.59 6.64 0.90
C ALA A 43 -0.83 7.22 0.78
N ALA A 44 -1.05 8.47 1.23
CA ALA A 44 -2.30 9.19 1.04
C ALA A 44 -2.64 9.40 -0.44
N ALA A 45 -1.68 9.92 -1.21
CA ALA A 45 -1.87 10.20 -2.63
C ALA A 45 -2.15 8.91 -3.41
N VAL A 46 -1.44 7.82 -3.10
CA VAL A 46 -1.65 6.49 -3.69
C VAL A 46 -3.06 5.96 -3.38
N ALA A 47 -3.52 6.09 -2.13
CA ALA A 47 -4.86 5.66 -1.73
C ALA A 47 -5.95 6.47 -2.44
N LEU A 48 -5.78 7.80 -2.51
CA LEU A 48 -6.71 8.70 -3.20
C LEU A 48 -6.71 8.48 -4.71
N GLY A 49 -5.58 8.07 -5.28
CA GLY A 49 -5.45 7.67 -6.68
C GLY A 49 -6.14 6.34 -7.03
N GLY A 50 -6.64 5.61 -6.02
CA GLY A 50 -7.43 4.39 -6.22
C GLY A 50 -6.60 3.12 -6.34
N ALA A 51 -5.36 3.09 -5.83
CA ALA A 51 -4.62 1.85 -5.70
C ALA A 51 -5.34 0.86 -4.75
N ASP A 52 -5.21 -0.43 -5.04
CA ASP A 52 -5.81 -1.49 -4.23
C ASP A 52 -4.87 -1.95 -3.10
N ALA A 53 -3.56 -1.86 -3.30
CA ALA A 53 -2.54 -2.19 -2.29
C ALA A 53 -1.21 -1.47 -2.54
N ALA A 54 -0.35 -1.46 -1.53
CA ALA A 54 1.05 -1.01 -1.65
C ALA A 54 2.04 -2.07 -1.14
N ILE A 55 3.21 -2.16 -1.77
CA ILE A 55 4.32 -3.01 -1.31
C ILE A 55 5.31 -2.13 -0.54
N VAL A 56 5.60 -2.51 0.69
CA VAL A 56 6.48 -1.74 1.59
C VAL A 56 7.43 -2.67 2.36
N HIS A 57 8.54 -2.10 2.83
CA HIS A 57 9.37 -2.75 3.85
C HIS A 57 8.64 -2.77 5.21
N LYS A 58 8.94 -3.78 6.04
CA LYS A 58 8.33 -3.95 7.38
C LYS A 58 8.32 -2.69 8.26
N GLY A 59 9.37 -1.87 8.18
CA GLY A 59 9.47 -0.63 8.96
C GLY A 59 8.53 0.49 8.51
N ALA A 60 8.00 0.39 7.29
CA ALA A 60 7.07 1.35 6.73
C ALA A 60 5.60 0.90 6.79
N ALA A 61 5.33 -0.36 7.13
CA ALA A 61 3.97 -0.91 7.23
C ALA A 61 3.10 -0.15 8.24
N SER A 62 3.70 0.36 9.31
CA SER A 62 3.02 1.19 10.32
C SER A 62 2.48 2.52 9.78
N PHE A 63 3.02 3.03 8.65
CA PHE A 63 2.52 4.26 8.02
C PHE A 63 1.30 4.03 7.12
N GLY A 64 1.05 2.78 6.71
CA GLY A 64 -0.10 2.40 5.88
C GLY A 64 -1.38 2.17 6.68
N HIS A 65 -1.26 1.75 7.95
CA HIS A 65 -2.39 1.52 8.84
C HIS A 65 -3.05 2.86 9.21
N ARG A 66 -4.23 3.16 8.65
CA ARG A 66 -4.99 4.35 9.02
C ARG A 66 -6.03 4.01 10.07
N GLY A 67 -6.24 4.91 11.02
CA GLY A 67 -7.39 4.86 11.94
C GLY A 67 -8.68 5.41 11.34
N TYR A 68 -8.67 5.84 10.07
CA TYR A 68 -9.79 6.43 9.34
C TYR A 68 -9.57 6.40 7.81
N GLY A 69 -10.66 6.25 7.05
CA GLY A 69 -10.64 6.18 5.57
C GLY A 69 -10.45 4.76 5.02
N ARG A 70 -10.33 4.62 3.70
CA ARG A 70 -9.94 3.33 3.10
C ARG A 70 -8.47 3.06 3.47
N ASP A 71 -8.25 1.93 4.13
CA ASP A 71 -6.91 1.40 4.35
C ASP A 71 -6.31 0.93 3.01
N LEU A 72 -5.01 1.12 2.85
CA LEU A 72 -4.17 0.46 1.85
C LEU A 72 -3.45 -0.73 2.49
#